data_AF-A0A8S2FE01-F1
#
_entry.id   AF-A0A8S2FE01-F1
#
_cell.length_a   1.000
_cell.length_b   1.000
_cell.length_c   1.000
_cell.angle_alpha   90.00
_cell.angle_beta   90.00
_cell.angle_gamma   90.00
#
_symmetry.space_group_name_H-M   'P 1'
#
loop_
_entity.id
_entity.type
_entity.pdbx_description
1 polymer ?
#
loop_
_entity_poly.entity_id
_entity_poly.type
_entity_poly.pdbx_seq_one_letter_code
_entity_poly.pdbx_strand_id
1 'polypeptide(L)'
;SIERLLEEYLPKLVDGMSGDATHGIINLGYAVHSPYKQSLTEALAYMVYSYVYLGHLEAYDESGITDVVVHPYDGCNEFVQLLKYVNKDALTMQQEMEQKCLEEPYRQLPGTVGKRLFIIRDTQEYSLKLQQYVRQIKAIDRVKDEQLMELTHALSVAVLLAYEGTIPEPDNFFMLHGVTSCWAFRQTLKYFTNPKQLRSALYSFVMTIVAVYLTQGIPEFILRDGSFPLFNIDNQSRQYCFMSRKEA
;
A
#
# COMPACT_ATOMS: atom_id res chain seq x y z
N SER A 1 9.61 25.90 -6.09
CA SER A 1 10.68 25.08 -5.50
C SER A 1 10.34 23.61 -5.71
N ILE A 2 11.21 22.68 -5.32
CA ILE A 2 10.93 21.23 -5.41
C ILE A 2 9.71 20.86 -4.57
N GLU A 3 9.60 21.46 -3.39
CA GLU A 3 8.52 21.25 -2.43
C GLU A 3 7.19 21.61 -3.08
N ARG A 4 7.09 22.79 -3.69
CA ARG A 4 5.88 23.21 -4.41
C ARG A 4 5.48 22.28 -5.55
N LEU A 5 6.47 21.74 -6.26
CA LEU A 5 6.21 20.81 -7.36
C LEU A 5 5.64 19.49 -6.81
N LEU A 6 6.20 18.97 -5.71
CA LEU A 6 5.67 17.76 -5.07
C LEU A 6 4.30 18.00 -4.45
N GLU A 7 4.10 19.10 -3.74
CA GLU A 7 2.80 19.51 -3.18
C GLU A 7 1.70 19.63 -4.26
N GLU A 8 2.07 20.05 -5.47
CA GLU A 8 1.12 20.22 -6.58
C GLU A 8 0.81 18.92 -7.32
N TYR A 9 1.82 18.09 -7.61
CA TYR A 9 1.68 16.95 -8.51
C TYR A 9 1.55 15.62 -7.78
N LEU A 10 2.19 15.42 -6.62
CA LEU A 10 2.11 14.15 -5.91
C LEU A 10 0.67 13.76 -5.57
N PRO A 11 -0.20 14.64 -5.03
CA PRO A 11 -1.59 14.28 -4.75
C PRO A 11 -2.40 13.86 -5.99
N LYS A 12 -1.98 14.27 -7.19
CA LYS A 12 -2.64 13.91 -8.46
C LYS A 12 -2.12 12.59 -9.04
N LEU A 13 -0.89 12.21 -8.69
CA LEU A 13 -0.20 11.04 -9.24
C LEU A 13 -0.26 9.82 -8.31
N VAL A 14 -0.48 10.04 -7.01
CA VAL A 14 -0.41 9.00 -5.98
C VAL A 14 -1.38 7.84 -6.24
N ASP A 15 -2.56 8.11 -6.81
CA ASP A 15 -3.55 7.07 -7.14
C ASP A 15 -3.09 6.13 -8.27
N GLY A 16 -2.08 6.54 -9.05
CA GLY A 16 -1.48 5.75 -10.11
C GLY A 16 -0.25 4.95 -9.71
N MET A 17 0.13 4.96 -8.42
CA MET A 17 1.42 4.40 -7.98
C MET A 17 1.56 2.88 -8.16
N SER A 18 0.47 2.18 -8.47
CA SER A 18 0.47 0.72 -8.58
C SER A 18 1.23 0.21 -9.80
N GLY A 19 1.34 1.03 -10.85
CA GLY A 19 1.93 0.58 -12.09
C GLY A 19 3.43 0.29 -11.97
N ASP A 20 3.86 -0.63 -12.83
CA ASP A 20 5.18 -1.26 -12.75
C ASP A 20 5.54 -1.71 -11.33
N ALA A 21 4.57 -2.30 -10.63
CA ALA A 21 4.74 -2.84 -9.29
C ALA A 21 5.38 -1.87 -8.29
N THR A 22 4.86 -0.64 -8.23
CA THR A 22 5.29 0.42 -7.31
C THR A 22 6.62 1.11 -7.62
N HIS A 23 7.25 0.82 -8.77
CA HIS A 23 8.52 1.46 -9.16
C HIS A 23 8.42 2.99 -9.19
N GLY A 24 7.27 3.53 -9.61
CA GLY A 24 6.96 4.96 -9.53
C GLY A 24 7.23 5.56 -8.16
N ILE A 25 6.55 5.05 -7.13
CA ILE A 25 6.67 5.61 -5.78
C ILE A 25 8.03 5.29 -5.16
N ILE A 26 8.62 4.13 -5.48
CA ILE A 26 9.97 3.76 -5.06
C ILE A 26 10.99 4.79 -5.58
N ASN A 27 11.00 5.03 -6.89
CA ASN A 27 11.90 6.00 -7.53
C ASN A 27 11.70 7.40 -6.94
N LEU A 28 10.45 7.82 -6.70
CA LEU A 28 10.15 9.11 -6.12
C LEU A 28 10.66 9.24 -4.68
N GLY A 29 10.48 8.22 -3.84
CA GLY A 29 10.98 8.24 -2.47
C GLY A 29 12.51 8.35 -2.39
N TYR A 30 13.23 7.63 -3.25
CA TYR A 30 14.69 7.78 -3.38
C TYR A 30 15.08 9.17 -3.88
N ALA A 31 14.39 9.69 -4.89
CA ALA A 31 14.68 11.01 -5.45
C ALA A 31 14.45 12.15 -4.45
N VAL A 32 13.42 12.05 -3.60
CA VAL A 32 13.16 12.98 -2.50
C VAL A 32 14.30 12.98 -1.47
N HIS A 33 14.94 11.83 -1.26
CA HIS A 33 16.08 11.69 -0.34
C HIS A 33 17.43 12.04 -1.00
N SER A 34 17.45 12.18 -2.33
CA SER A 34 18.65 12.48 -3.10
C SER A 34 18.96 13.99 -3.12
N PRO A 35 20.25 14.38 -3.08
CA PRO A 35 20.63 15.78 -3.28
C PRO A 35 20.46 16.24 -4.74
N TYR A 36 20.24 15.33 -5.69
CA TYR A 36 20.21 15.62 -7.12
C TYR A 36 18.80 15.93 -7.61
N LYS A 37 18.56 17.21 -7.94
CA LYS A 37 17.25 17.70 -8.41
C LYS A 37 16.73 17.01 -9.68
N GLN A 38 17.65 16.62 -10.57
CA GLN A 38 17.31 15.92 -11.81
C GLN A 38 16.59 14.59 -11.55
N SER A 39 17.03 13.83 -10.53
CA SER A 39 16.41 12.56 -10.15
C SER A 39 14.94 12.73 -9.76
N LEU A 40 14.55 13.90 -9.22
CA LEU A 40 13.17 14.17 -8.87
C LEU A 40 12.29 14.36 -10.11
N THR A 41 12.77 15.12 -11.09
CA THR A 41 12.05 15.31 -12.36
C THR A 41 11.90 13.98 -13.09
N GLU A 42 12.95 13.16 -13.12
CA GLU A 42 12.92 11.82 -13.70
C GLU A 42 11.93 10.91 -12.96
N ALA A 43 11.94 10.91 -11.63
CA ALA A 43 11.02 10.08 -10.84
C ALA A 43 9.55 10.49 -11.02
N LEU A 44 9.25 11.79 -11.14
CA LEU A 44 7.90 12.25 -11.42
C LEU A 44 7.45 11.95 -12.86
N ALA A 45 8.35 12.09 -13.84
CA ALA A 45 8.08 11.65 -15.19
C ALA A 45 7.83 10.13 -15.23
N TYR A 46 8.57 9.36 -14.42
CA TYR A 46 8.36 7.92 -14.28
C TYR A 46 7.01 7.59 -13.64
N MET A 47 6.59 8.29 -12.58
CA MET A 47 5.25 8.14 -12.00
C MET A 47 4.13 8.35 -13.03
N VAL A 48 4.30 9.29 -13.95
CA VAL A 48 3.35 9.52 -15.06
C VAL A 48 3.42 8.39 -16.08
N TYR A 49 4.63 7.96 -16.46
CA TYR A 49 4.84 6.88 -17.42
C TYR A 49 4.26 5.54 -16.93
N SER A 50 4.50 5.20 -15.66
CA SER A 50 4.04 3.97 -15.04
C SER A 50 2.67 4.12 -14.38
N TYR A 51 1.86 5.12 -14.75
CA TYR A 51 0.61 5.42 -14.05
C TYR A 51 -0.44 4.32 -14.28
N VAL A 52 -0.87 3.65 -13.21
CA VAL A 52 -2.01 2.70 -13.24
C VAL A 52 -2.96 3.00 -12.08
N TYR A 53 -4.12 3.56 -12.43
CA TYR A 53 -5.20 3.88 -11.49
C TYR A 53 -6.06 2.64 -11.23
N LEU A 54 -6.24 2.26 -9.96
CA LEU A 54 -7.00 1.08 -9.56
C LEU A 54 -8.40 1.41 -8.99
N GLY A 55 -8.71 2.70 -8.88
CA GLY A 55 -9.91 3.21 -8.22
C GLY A 55 -9.55 4.26 -7.18
N HIS A 56 -10.58 4.89 -6.62
CA HIS A 56 -10.44 5.91 -5.60
C HIS A 56 -11.38 5.61 -4.45
N LEU A 57 -10.88 5.74 -3.24
CA LEU A 57 -11.66 5.64 -2.01
C LEU A 57 -11.57 6.97 -1.28
N GLU A 58 -12.73 7.57 -1.05
CA GLU A 58 -12.86 8.69 -0.13
C GLU A 58 -13.02 8.17 1.30
N ALA A 59 -12.62 8.98 2.28
CA ALA A 59 -12.95 8.71 3.68
C ALA A 59 -14.47 8.54 3.82
N TYR A 60 -14.93 7.67 4.72
CA TYR A 60 -16.36 7.63 5.03
C TYR A 60 -16.83 9.02 5.47
N ASP A 61 -18.04 9.39 5.06
CA ASP A 61 -18.69 10.59 5.56
C ASP A 61 -18.75 10.52 7.10
N GLU A 62 -18.32 11.61 7.75
CA GLU A 62 -18.08 11.71 9.20
C GLU A 62 -19.33 11.38 10.04
N SER A 63 -20.50 11.34 9.39
CA SER A 63 -21.82 11.05 9.97
C SER A 63 -21.98 9.63 10.55
N GLY A 64 -21.06 8.69 10.25
CA GLY A 64 -21.12 7.30 10.73
C GLY A 64 -19.94 6.82 11.57
N ILE A 65 -18.92 7.67 11.80
CA ILE A 65 -17.74 7.29 12.59
C ILE A 65 -18.12 7.46 14.06
N THR A 66 -18.41 6.34 14.73
CA THR A 66 -18.48 6.35 16.19
C THR A 66 -17.11 6.75 16.73
N ASP A 67 -17.07 7.60 17.76
CA ASP A 67 -15.89 8.24 18.42
C ASP A 67 -14.80 7.29 18.96
N VAL A 68 -14.66 6.08 18.44
CA VAL A 68 -13.59 5.15 18.79
C VAL A 68 -12.33 5.55 18.05
N VAL A 69 -11.58 6.47 18.66
CA VAL A 69 -10.17 6.71 18.31
C VAL A 69 -9.43 5.39 18.52
N VAL A 70 -9.05 4.74 17.41
CA VAL A 70 -8.25 3.51 17.44
C VAL A 70 -6.76 3.85 17.45
N HIS A 71 -5.96 2.94 17.99
CA HIS A 71 -4.51 3.10 17.98
C HIS A 71 -4.01 2.81 16.56
N PRO A 72 -3.04 3.56 15.99
CA PRO A 72 -2.58 3.34 14.61
C PRO A 72 -2.12 1.91 14.30
N TYR A 73 -1.61 1.21 15.32
CA TYR A 73 -1.18 -0.19 15.19
C TYR A 73 -2.32 -1.21 15.16
N ASP A 74 -3.55 -0.80 15.45
CA ASP A 74 -4.73 -1.64 15.19
C ASP A 74 -4.85 -1.92 13.67
N GLY A 75 -4.38 -0.97 12.83
CA GLY A 75 -4.28 -1.15 11.38
C GLY A 75 -3.34 -2.30 10.97
N CYS A 76 -2.34 -2.66 11.77
CA CYS A 76 -1.49 -3.82 11.49
C CYS A 76 -2.29 -5.12 11.55
N ASN A 77 -3.09 -5.28 12.60
CA ASN A 77 -3.92 -6.46 12.80
C ASN A 77 -4.99 -6.53 11.70
N GLU A 78 -5.63 -5.41 11.39
CA GLU A 78 -6.61 -5.32 10.30
C GLU A 78 -5.99 -5.69 8.93
N PHE A 79 -4.79 -5.20 8.61
CA PHE A 79 -4.09 -5.54 7.38
C PHE A 79 -3.81 -7.04 7.26
N VAL A 80 -3.43 -7.69 8.35
CA VAL A 80 -3.11 -9.13 8.34
C VAL A 80 -4.38 -9.98 8.27
N GLN A 81 -5.45 -9.57 8.95
CA GLN A 81 -6.76 -10.19 8.76
C GLN A 81 -7.27 -10.00 7.33
N LEU A 82 -7.01 -8.84 6.73
CA LEU A 82 -7.30 -8.59 5.33
C LEU A 82 -6.56 -9.56 4.42
N LEU A 83 -5.25 -9.75 4.57
CA LEU A 83 -4.51 -10.72 3.76
C LEU A 83 -5.08 -12.15 3.91
N LYS A 84 -5.44 -12.58 5.13
CA LYS A 84 -6.10 -13.88 5.35
C LYS A 84 -7.46 -13.97 4.65
N TYR A 85 -8.22 -12.88 4.63
CA TYR A 85 -9.50 -12.82 3.94
C TYR A 85 -9.31 -12.90 2.42
N VAL A 86 -8.39 -12.10 1.87
CA VAL A 86 -8.01 -12.12 0.45
C VAL A 86 -7.56 -13.51 0.00
N ASN A 87 -6.72 -14.20 0.79
CA ASN A 87 -6.29 -15.58 0.50
C ASN A 87 -7.46 -16.54 0.29
N LYS A 88 -8.54 -16.38 1.05
CA LYS A 88 -9.71 -17.28 0.98
C LYS A 88 -10.67 -16.89 -0.14
N ASP A 89 -10.82 -15.60 -0.39
CA ASP A 89 -11.89 -15.04 -1.20
C ASP A 89 -11.46 -14.75 -2.65
N ALA A 90 -10.17 -14.49 -2.91
CA ALA A 90 -9.68 -14.05 -4.21
C ALA A 90 -9.21 -15.17 -5.15
N LEU A 91 -9.36 -16.45 -4.78
CA LEU A 91 -8.86 -17.58 -5.58
C LEU A 91 -9.51 -17.62 -6.97
N THR A 92 -10.84 -17.46 -7.04
CA THR A 92 -11.57 -17.41 -8.32
C THR A 92 -11.12 -16.23 -9.17
N MET A 93 -11.00 -15.04 -8.56
CA MET A 93 -10.53 -13.84 -9.23
C MET A 93 -9.12 -14.02 -9.82
N GLN A 94 -8.22 -14.68 -9.09
CA GLN A 94 -6.87 -14.99 -9.59
C GLN A 94 -6.92 -15.92 -10.82
N GLN A 95 -7.68 -17.01 -10.75
CA GLN A 95 -7.78 -17.98 -11.85
C GLN A 95 -8.35 -17.34 -13.12
N GLU A 96 -9.40 -16.53 -12.99
CA GLU A 96 -9.98 -15.80 -14.11
C GLU A 96 -9.02 -14.75 -14.68
N MET A 97 -8.30 -14.04 -13.81
CA MET A 97 -7.28 -13.07 -14.22
C MET A 97 -6.10 -13.75 -14.96
N GLU A 98 -5.73 -14.97 -14.58
CA GLU A 98 -4.74 -15.77 -15.32
C GLU A 98 -5.22 -16.14 -16.72
N GLN A 99 -6.49 -16.52 -16.89
CA GLN A 99 -7.06 -16.78 -18.21
C GLN A 99 -7.11 -15.52 -19.07
N LYS A 100 -7.57 -14.40 -18.50
CA LYS A 100 -7.59 -13.08 -19.16
C LYS A 100 -6.21 -12.63 -19.64
N CYS A 101 -5.13 -13.01 -18.96
CA CYS A 101 -3.76 -12.69 -19.41
C CYS A 101 -3.39 -13.32 -20.77
N LEU A 102 -4.11 -14.36 -21.19
CA LEU A 102 -3.92 -15.06 -22.47
C LEU A 102 -4.78 -14.47 -23.60
N GLU A 103 -5.72 -13.58 -23.26
CA GLU A 103 -6.67 -12.95 -24.17
C GLU A 103 -6.18 -11.57 -24.64
N GLU A 104 -6.64 -11.12 -25.81
CA GLU A 104 -6.41 -9.75 -26.28
C GLU A 104 -7.28 -8.75 -25.48
N PRO A 105 -6.78 -7.55 -25.13
CA PRO A 105 -5.48 -6.99 -25.51
C PRO A 105 -4.32 -7.36 -24.57
N TYR A 106 -4.58 -8.05 -23.45
CA TYR A 106 -3.58 -8.29 -22.39
C TYR A 106 -2.44 -9.21 -22.83
N ARG A 107 -2.69 -10.11 -23.76
CA ARG A 107 -1.69 -11.03 -24.32
C ARG A 107 -0.44 -10.29 -24.81
N GLN A 108 -0.63 -9.14 -25.45
CA GLN A 108 0.44 -8.33 -26.06
C GLN A 108 1.24 -7.48 -25.07
N LEU A 109 0.73 -7.29 -23.86
CA LEU A 109 1.41 -6.47 -22.87
C LEU A 109 2.67 -7.21 -22.35
N PRO A 110 3.75 -6.49 -22.02
CA PRO A 110 4.91 -7.09 -21.39
C PRO A 110 4.65 -7.36 -19.90
N GLY A 111 5.28 -8.40 -19.35
CA GLY A 111 5.27 -8.72 -17.93
C GLY A 111 3.94 -9.28 -17.40
N THR A 112 4.01 -10.21 -16.45
CA THR A 112 2.83 -10.84 -15.88
C THR A 112 2.06 -9.90 -14.94
N VAL A 113 2.78 -9.11 -14.14
CA VAL A 113 2.17 -8.22 -13.14
C VAL A 113 1.46 -7.04 -13.77
N GLY A 114 2.10 -6.40 -14.75
CA GLY A 114 1.48 -5.30 -15.49
C GLY A 114 0.15 -5.72 -16.10
N LYS A 115 0.11 -6.89 -16.77
CA LYS A 115 -1.14 -7.47 -17.30
C LYS A 115 -2.22 -7.60 -16.25
N ARG A 116 -1.89 -8.22 -15.12
CA ARG A 116 -2.83 -8.47 -14.01
C ARG A 116 -3.35 -7.17 -13.41
N LEU A 117 -2.50 -6.14 -13.25
CA LEU A 117 -2.91 -4.81 -12.80
C LEU A 117 -3.86 -4.14 -13.81
N PHE A 118 -3.57 -4.23 -15.10
CA PHE A 118 -4.47 -3.73 -16.15
C PHE A 118 -5.81 -4.47 -16.14
N ILE A 119 -5.81 -5.79 -15.94
CA ILE A 119 -7.04 -6.58 -15.82
C ILE A 119 -7.87 -6.14 -14.61
N ILE A 120 -7.24 -5.87 -13.44
CA ILE A 120 -7.92 -5.34 -12.26
C ILE A 120 -8.55 -3.96 -12.56
N ARG A 121 -7.80 -3.07 -13.23
CA ARG A 121 -8.29 -1.75 -13.64
C ARG A 121 -9.49 -1.85 -14.60
N ASP A 122 -9.37 -2.69 -15.62
CA ASP A 122 -10.30 -2.75 -16.74
C ASP A 122 -11.54 -3.60 -16.43
N THR A 123 -11.47 -4.46 -15.40
CA THR A 123 -12.59 -5.27 -14.93
C THR A 123 -13.26 -4.60 -13.73
N GLN A 124 -14.40 -3.96 -13.95
CA GLN A 124 -15.11 -3.20 -12.91
C GLN A 124 -15.36 -4.02 -11.62
N GLU A 125 -15.73 -5.29 -11.76
CA GLU A 125 -15.94 -6.19 -10.62
C GLU A 125 -14.67 -6.34 -9.77
N TYR A 126 -13.49 -6.47 -10.39
CA TYR A 126 -12.22 -6.62 -9.71
C TYR A 126 -11.80 -5.33 -9.00
N SER A 127 -11.98 -4.17 -9.64
CA SER A 127 -11.73 -2.86 -8.99
C SER A 127 -12.65 -2.64 -7.79
N LEU A 128 -13.96 -2.96 -7.91
CA LEU A 128 -14.90 -2.86 -6.79
C LEU A 128 -14.55 -3.83 -5.66
N LYS A 129 -14.15 -5.05 -6.00
CA LYS A 129 -13.73 -6.06 -5.03
C LYS A 129 -12.46 -5.63 -4.27
N LEU A 130 -11.49 -5.07 -4.99
CA LEU A 130 -10.28 -4.49 -4.39
C LEU A 130 -10.63 -3.33 -3.45
N GLN A 131 -11.56 -2.46 -3.83
CA GLN A 131 -12.07 -1.40 -2.94
C GLN A 131 -12.72 -1.98 -1.67
N GLN A 132 -13.53 -3.05 -1.79
CA GLN A 132 -14.14 -3.73 -0.65
C GLN A 132 -13.11 -4.36 0.31
N TYR A 133 -12.02 -4.91 -0.23
CA TYR A 133 -10.89 -5.41 0.54
C TYR A 133 -10.24 -4.28 1.36
N VAL A 134 -9.89 -3.17 0.71
CA VAL A 134 -9.22 -2.05 1.38
C VAL A 134 -10.09 -1.43 2.49
N ARG A 135 -11.42 -1.40 2.30
CA ARG A 135 -12.37 -0.94 3.33
C ARG A 135 -12.39 -1.78 4.62
N GLN A 136 -11.77 -2.96 4.63
CA GLN A 136 -11.60 -3.73 5.86
C GLN A 136 -10.58 -3.11 6.83
N ILE A 137 -9.71 -2.19 6.35
CA ILE A 137 -8.77 -1.44 7.20
C ILE A 137 -9.46 -0.19 7.75
N LYS A 138 -10.32 -0.40 8.74
CA LYS A 138 -11.13 0.64 9.38
C LYS A 138 -10.28 1.67 10.12
N ALA A 139 -9.04 1.32 10.48
CA ALA A 139 -8.07 2.27 11.05
C ALA A 139 -7.86 3.49 10.14
N ILE A 140 -7.94 3.34 8.81
CA ILE A 140 -7.78 4.46 7.87
C ILE A 140 -8.87 5.51 8.05
N ASP A 141 -10.08 5.16 8.51
CA ASP A 141 -11.13 6.15 8.80
C ASP A 141 -11.13 6.62 10.26
N ARG A 142 -10.72 5.75 11.18
CA ARG A 142 -10.87 5.97 12.63
C ARG A 142 -9.72 6.69 13.31
N VAL A 143 -8.53 6.72 12.69
CA VAL A 143 -7.41 7.51 13.23
C VAL A 143 -7.63 9.00 12.95
N LYS A 144 -7.17 9.84 13.87
CA LYS A 144 -7.16 11.28 13.65
C LYS A 144 -6.15 11.67 12.57
N ASP A 145 -6.35 12.84 11.97
CA ASP A 145 -5.49 13.35 10.91
C ASP A 145 -4.02 13.41 11.32
N GLU A 146 -3.73 13.84 12.56
CA GLU A 146 -2.38 13.90 13.11
C GLU A 146 -1.71 12.52 13.27
N GLN A 147 -2.50 11.44 13.25
CA GLN A 147 -2.02 10.06 13.42
C GLN A 147 -1.81 9.33 12.07
N LEU A 148 -2.13 9.93 10.93
CA LEU A 148 -2.02 9.28 9.61
C LEU A 148 -0.58 8.85 9.28
N MET A 149 0.42 9.61 9.72
CA MET A 149 1.83 9.23 9.55
C MET A 149 2.20 8.00 10.38
N GLU A 150 1.71 7.92 11.63
CA GLU A 150 1.91 6.76 12.49
C GLU A 150 1.21 5.52 11.94
N LEU A 151 0.00 5.67 11.38
CA LEU A 151 -0.72 4.58 10.72
C LEU A 151 0.05 4.08 9.49
N THR A 152 0.64 4.99 8.71
CA THR A 152 1.49 4.58 7.56
C THR A 152 2.69 3.77 8.03
N HIS A 153 3.31 4.14 9.15
CA HIS A 153 4.40 3.36 9.75
C HIS A 153 3.92 1.99 10.22
N ALA A 154 2.79 1.93 10.91
CA ALA A 154 2.17 0.68 11.36
C ALA A 154 1.90 -0.27 10.17
N LEU A 155 1.26 0.23 9.10
CA LEU A 155 1.03 -0.55 7.89
C LEU A 155 2.33 -1.01 7.21
N SER A 156 3.39 -0.19 7.26
CA SER A 156 4.71 -0.59 6.76
C SER A 156 5.29 -1.78 7.55
N VAL A 157 5.12 -1.77 8.87
CA VAL A 157 5.50 -2.90 9.73
C VAL A 157 4.66 -4.13 9.39
N ALA A 158 3.36 -3.97 9.14
CA ALA A 158 2.47 -5.06 8.75
C ALA A 158 2.90 -5.72 7.42
N VAL A 159 3.32 -4.92 6.42
CA VAL A 159 3.85 -5.43 5.14
C VAL A 159 5.17 -6.18 5.35
N LEU A 160 6.09 -5.65 6.17
CA LEU A 160 7.33 -6.34 6.50
C LEU A 160 7.07 -7.68 7.20
N LEU A 161 6.14 -7.69 8.15
CA LEU A 161 5.75 -8.89 8.86
C LEU A 161 5.08 -9.91 7.92
N ALA A 162 4.28 -9.44 6.97
CA ALA A 162 3.73 -10.28 5.92
C ALA A 162 4.85 -10.91 5.08
N TYR A 163 5.89 -10.17 4.73
CA TYR A 163 7.04 -10.72 4.00
C TYR A 163 7.79 -11.79 4.80
N GLU A 164 8.11 -11.53 6.07
CA GLU A 164 8.83 -12.47 6.94
C GLU A 164 8.11 -13.81 7.13
N GLY A 165 6.76 -13.80 7.15
CA GLY A 165 5.98 -15.04 7.27
C GLY A 165 5.55 -15.68 5.95
N THR A 166 5.87 -15.08 4.80
CA THR A 166 5.73 -15.78 3.51
C THR A 166 6.88 -16.77 3.37
N ILE A 167 6.59 -18.01 2.95
CA ILE A 167 7.66 -18.96 2.64
C ILE A 167 8.46 -18.35 1.49
N PRO A 168 9.79 -18.13 1.64
CA PRO A 168 10.60 -17.53 0.60
C PRO A 168 10.68 -18.49 -0.59
N GLU A 169 9.79 -18.30 -1.56
CA GLU A 169 10.04 -18.78 -2.91
C GLU A 169 11.05 -17.83 -3.56
N PRO A 170 11.93 -18.34 -4.45
CA PRO A 170 12.94 -17.54 -5.15
C PRO A 170 12.38 -16.30 -5.86
N ASP A 171 11.07 -16.28 -6.12
CA ASP A 171 10.35 -15.24 -6.87
C ASP A 171 9.51 -14.29 -5.98
N ASN A 172 9.69 -14.27 -4.65
CA ASN A 172 9.03 -13.33 -3.72
C ASN A 172 9.49 -11.85 -3.86
N PHE A 173 9.99 -11.48 -5.04
CA PHE A 173 10.45 -10.16 -5.47
C PHE A 173 9.46 -9.04 -5.09
N PHE A 174 8.15 -9.31 -5.11
CA PHE A 174 7.12 -8.29 -4.95
C PHE A 174 6.77 -7.94 -3.51
N MET A 175 6.98 -8.85 -2.57
CA MET A 175 6.85 -8.50 -1.15
C MET A 175 7.99 -7.56 -0.73
N LEU A 176 9.18 -7.74 -1.31
CA LEU A 176 10.28 -6.76 -1.19
C LEU A 176 9.91 -5.42 -1.84
N HIS A 177 9.16 -5.41 -2.96
CA HIS A 177 8.61 -4.16 -3.54
C HIS A 177 7.61 -3.50 -2.60
N GLY A 178 6.77 -4.28 -1.91
CA GLY A 178 5.90 -3.79 -0.84
C GLY A 178 6.69 -3.09 0.27
N VAL A 179 7.73 -3.73 0.81
CA VAL A 179 8.55 -3.15 1.88
C VAL A 179 9.31 -1.90 1.41
N THR A 180 9.89 -1.93 0.21
CA THR A 180 10.64 -0.79 -0.34
C THR A 180 9.71 0.38 -0.69
N SER A 181 8.53 0.12 -1.24
CA SER A 181 7.49 1.14 -1.48
C SER A 181 6.93 1.72 -0.18
N CYS A 182 6.80 0.93 0.90
CA CYS A 182 6.48 1.47 2.23
C CYS A 182 7.51 2.51 2.69
N TRP A 183 8.81 2.20 2.57
CA TRP A 183 9.85 3.17 2.91
C TRP A 183 9.79 4.42 2.02
N ALA A 184 9.58 4.23 0.72
CA ALA A 184 9.55 5.31 -0.26
C ALA A 184 8.34 6.23 -0.08
N PHE A 185 7.14 5.67 0.07
CA PHE A 185 5.92 6.41 0.33
C PHE A 185 6.04 7.26 1.60
N ARG A 186 6.66 6.73 2.66
CA ARG A 186 6.97 7.48 3.89
C ARG A 186 7.80 8.74 3.66
N GLN A 187 8.74 8.72 2.70
CA GLN A 187 9.54 9.91 2.36
C GLN A 187 8.69 11.01 1.74
N THR A 188 7.57 10.64 1.11
CA THR A 188 6.70 11.56 0.37
C THR A 188 5.57 12.16 1.22
N LEU A 189 5.28 11.62 2.42
CA LEU A 189 4.12 12.01 3.23
C LEU A 189 4.08 13.50 3.56
N LYS A 190 5.25 14.11 3.79
CA LYS A 190 5.37 15.54 4.14
C LYS A 190 4.90 16.50 3.05
N TYR A 191 4.69 16.01 1.82
CA TYR A 191 4.21 16.83 0.70
C TYR A 191 2.68 16.79 0.53
N PHE A 192 1.96 16.00 1.34
CA PHE A 192 0.51 16.08 1.44
C PHE A 192 0.14 17.10 2.51
N THR A 193 -0.18 18.33 2.07
CA THR A 193 -0.50 19.44 2.97
C THR A 193 -1.96 19.41 3.48
N ASN A 194 -2.81 18.62 2.84
CA ASN A 194 -4.20 18.43 3.22
C ASN A 194 -4.40 17.01 3.79
N PRO A 195 -4.87 16.86 5.04
CA PRO A 195 -5.11 15.55 5.64
C PRO A 195 -6.06 14.65 4.84
N LYS A 196 -7.06 15.22 4.14
CA LYS A 196 -7.94 14.45 3.25
C LYS A 196 -7.18 13.84 2.07
N GLN A 197 -6.23 14.59 1.50
CA GLN A 197 -5.35 14.06 0.45
C GLN A 197 -4.43 12.98 0.99
N LEU A 198 -3.87 13.16 2.19
CA LEU A 198 -3.03 12.15 2.83
C LEU A 198 -3.81 10.85 3.11
N ARG A 199 -5.05 10.96 3.59
CA ARG A 199 -5.92 9.81 3.85
C ARG A 199 -6.30 9.08 2.56
N SER A 200 -6.63 9.83 1.51
CA SER A 200 -6.87 9.26 0.17
C SER A 200 -5.61 8.58 -0.38
N ALA A 201 -4.44 9.21 -0.25
CA ALA A 201 -3.16 8.62 -0.62
C ALA A 201 -2.88 7.32 0.13
N LEU A 202 -3.24 7.25 1.42
CA LEU A 202 -3.09 6.04 2.22
C LEU A 202 -4.02 4.92 1.73
N TYR A 203 -5.25 5.24 1.35
CA TYR A 203 -6.14 4.29 0.69
C TYR A 203 -5.53 3.76 -0.61
N SER A 204 -5.04 4.63 -1.47
CA SER A 204 -4.40 4.27 -2.74
C SER A 204 -3.14 3.43 -2.53
N PHE A 205 -2.38 3.72 -1.47
CA PHE A 205 -1.22 2.94 -1.08
C PHE A 205 -1.61 1.51 -0.66
N VAL A 206 -2.57 1.37 0.26
CA VAL A 206 -3.04 0.04 0.69
C VAL A 206 -3.66 -0.73 -0.47
N MET A 207 -4.45 -0.06 -1.31
CA MET A 207 -5.02 -0.62 -2.53
C MET A 207 -3.94 -1.17 -3.45
N THR A 208 -2.86 -0.40 -3.63
CA THR A 208 -1.70 -0.81 -4.41
C THR A 208 -1.03 -2.06 -3.82
N ILE A 209 -0.79 -2.09 -2.51
CA ILE A 209 -0.16 -3.25 -1.85
C ILE A 209 -1.02 -4.51 -2.01
N VAL A 210 -2.34 -4.41 -1.80
CA VAL A 210 -3.26 -5.54 -1.96
C VAL A 210 -3.36 -5.98 -3.42
N ALA A 211 -3.40 -5.04 -4.37
CA ALA A 211 -3.41 -5.38 -5.79
C ALA A 211 -2.12 -6.09 -6.21
N VAL A 212 -0.95 -5.60 -5.79
CA VAL A 212 0.33 -6.26 -6.07
C VAL A 212 0.34 -7.67 -5.48
N TYR A 213 -0.12 -7.84 -4.23
CA TYR A 213 -0.26 -9.16 -3.59
C TYR A 213 -1.16 -10.12 -4.40
N LEU A 214 -2.32 -9.65 -4.87
CA LEU A 214 -3.22 -10.42 -5.74
C LEU A 214 -2.54 -10.79 -7.07
N THR A 215 -1.88 -9.83 -7.70
CA THR A 215 -1.21 -10.06 -9.00
C THR A 215 -0.01 -11.00 -8.91
N GLN A 216 0.49 -11.31 -7.72
CA GLN A 216 1.53 -12.34 -7.53
C GLN A 216 0.99 -13.76 -7.45
N GLY A 217 -0.32 -13.93 -7.38
CA GLY A 217 -0.90 -15.24 -7.11
C GLY A 217 -0.97 -15.55 -5.62
N ILE A 218 -1.08 -14.52 -4.78
CA ILE A 218 -1.53 -14.65 -3.39
C ILE A 218 -0.61 -15.61 -2.59
N PRO A 219 0.68 -15.25 -2.43
CA PRO A 219 1.65 -16.14 -1.80
C PRO A 219 1.20 -16.56 -0.40
N GLU A 220 1.33 -17.85 -0.08
CA GLU A 220 0.92 -18.37 1.21
C GLU A 220 1.72 -17.70 2.34
N PHE A 221 1.00 -17.19 3.33
CA PHE A 221 1.56 -16.54 4.50
C PHE A 221 1.30 -17.38 5.75
N ILE A 222 2.36 -17.94 6.32
CA ILE A 222 2.32 -18.73 7.54
C ILE A 222 2.74 -17.84 8.72
N LEU A 223 1.75 -17.37 9.48
CA LEU A 223 2.02 -16.85 10.81
C LEU A 223 2.43 -18.02 11.70
N ARG A 224 3.69 -18.04 12.15
CA ARG A 224 4.07 -18.87 13.31
C ARG A 224 3.13 -18.49 14.46
N ASP A 225 2.26 -19.42 14.85
CA ASP A 225 1.38 -19.39 16.02
C ASP A 225 0.19 -18.41 16.01
N GLY A 226 -0.23 -17.91 14.83
CA GLY A 226 -1.48 -17.17 14.67
C GLY A 226 -1.57 -15.81 15.39
N SER A 227 -0.50 -15.42 16.09
CA SER A 227 -0.35 -14.17 16.83
C SER A 227 0.99 -13.53 16.48
N PHE A 228 1.02 -12.21 16.36
CA PHE A 228 2.29 -11.51 16.18
C PHE A 228 3.06 -11.48 17.50
N PRO A 229 4.33 -11.92 17.54
CA PRO A 229 5.16 -11.79 18.74
C PRO A 229 5.31 -10.33 19.19
N LEU A 230 5.19 -9.38 18.26
CA LEU A 230 5.33 -7.94 18.49
C LEU A 230 4.04 -7.23 18.97
N PHE A 231 2.88 -7.90 19.00
CA PHE A 231 1.61 -7.23 19.35
C PHE A 231 0.88 -7.84 20.54
N ASN A 232 1.44 -8.86 21.20
CA ASN A 232 1.07 -9.22 22.57
C ASN A 232 1.77 -8.27 23.59
N ILE A 233 1.81 -6.99 23.23
CA ILE A 233 2.34 -5.91 24.06
C ILE A 233 1.15 -5.39 24.83
N ASP A 234 0.98 -5.87 26.06
CA ASP A 234 0.11 -5.25 27.06
C ASP A 234 0.28 -3.73 27.02
N ASN A 235 -0.78 -2.97 27.30
CA ASN A 235 -0.80 -1.51 27.20
C ASN A 235 0.39 -0.79 27.90
N GLN A 236 1.09 -1.45 28.83
CA GLN A 236 2.29 -0.95 29.50
C GLN A 236 3.59 -1.07 28.68
N SER A 237 3.74 -2.06 27.81
CA SER A 237 4.99 -2.26 27.04
C SER A 237 5.04 -1.47 25.72
N ARG A 238 3.97 -0.72 25.39
CA ARG A 238 3.91 0.23 24.26
C ARG A 238 4.91 1.40 24.39
N GLN A 239 5.39 1.70 25.60
CA GLN A 239 6.42 2.73 25.85
C GLN A 239 7.85 2.28 25.52
N TYR A 240 8.14 0.98 25.53
CA TYR A 240 9.53 0.50 25.53
C TYR A 240 10.11 0.24 24.14
N CYS A 241 9.29 0.11 23.10
CA CYS A 241 9.80 -0.14 21.75
C CYS A 241 10.43 1.12 21.08
N PHE A 242 10.30 2.32 21.68
CA PHE A 242 10.68 3.56 21.00
C PHE A 242 11.44 4.61 21.84
N MET A 243 11.98 4.26 23.01
CA MET A 243 12.84 5.19 23.77
C MET A 243 14.29 5.32 23.24
N SER A 244 14.68 4.71 22.10
CA SER A 244 16.07 4.80 21.60
C SER A 244 16.35 5.88 20.54
N ARG A 245 15.45 6.85 20.29
CA ARG A 245 15.72 7.96 19.37
C ARG A 245 15.42 9.35 19.94
N LYS A 246 15.91 9.63 21.15
CA LYS A 246 16.05 11.02 21.61
C LYS A 246 17.49 11.48 21.85
N GLU A 247 18.49 10.65 21.58
CA GLU A 247 19.90 11.07 21.62
C GLU A 247 20.67 10.47 20.44
N ALA A 248 20.72 11.24 19.33
CA ALA A 248 21.76 11.24 18.32
C ALA A 248 21.57 12.47 17.40
#